data_AF-A0A967WEX1-F1
#
_entry.id   AF-A0A967WEX1-F1
#
_cell.length_a   1.000
_cell.length_b   1.000
_cell.length_c   1.000
_cell.angle_alpha   90.00
_cell.angle_beta   90.00
_cell.angle_gamma   90.00
#
_symmetry.space_group_name_H-M   'P 1'
#
loop_
_entity.id
_entity.type
_entity.pdbx_description
1 polymer ?
#
loop_
_entity_poly.entity_id
_entity_poly.type
_entity_poly.pdbx_seq_one_letter_code
_entity_poly.pdbx_strand_id
1 'polypeptide(L)'
;MTVRSIFARIPEVEADPGLYPVSTWTQQRYKYWEYWNHFDGIWLDDTVSATDQSLKYPLKLNPFNMPCILHAGFLFGEVQDGADPLVTAVVEPWGRNSSQEKRDQATRMTDLINRVWTENNGRALQQEGGLVAQVLGGCVYGAFFDPSLEEEGSLPIRIDHVMPEYFFPIWSPIRYWELLEAIICFEITQLQAQLMYGVEVSADNALYQEHWKQDSYEITADGKRVKWGGVTLKGQPLTGVPYVYIPHIRAGQFYGISLLHQKDKLAEEINDRFADAGDIVSENARQLPAITNARKVTTRRLDNGVTLLDLGTGIPGTPEPGITYPNGIQVNDPTIRWALELLNLARTEAYTPPVTYGLDEGSQRSSLTLVMRMLPLIVHVRQERTLWTQGLNHLARKVLQIAAKKGIEGITPEMTRNVRIWQEWAPVLPRDHDMEVNELIIRLNAGLISPETALERLGDIRDTQTEMNLIREWLEYSSALNAPAQDPFAGAGAGGEQAGMTRPSAPKPTLTEEE
;
A
#
# COMPACT_ATOMS: atom_id res chain seq x y z
N MET A 1 6.68 1.38 -30.06
CA MET A 1 5.45 0.56 -29.99
C MET A 1 4.26 1.51 -29.98
N THR A 2 3.42 1.50 -31.00
CA THR A 2 2.27 2.40 -31.09
C THR A 2 1.24 1.98 -30.04
N VAL A 3 0.93 2.88 -29.10
CA VAL A 3 0.09 2.73 -27.88
C VAL A 3 -1.33 2.15 -28.13
N ARG A 4 -1.72 1.88 -29.38
CA ARG A 4 -3.06 1.38 -29.75
C ARG A 4 -3.25 -0.13 -29.63
N SER A 5 -2.20 -0.95 -29.48
CA SER A 5 -2.35 -2.43 -29.47
C SER A 5 -2.34 -3.08 -28.09
N ILE A 6 -2.29 -2.31 -27.00
CA ILE A 6 -2.19 -2.84 -25.61
C ILE A 6 -3.52 -2.74 -24.86
N PHE A 7 -4.60 -2.29 -25.52
CA PHE A 7 -5.91 -2.34 -24.90
C PHE A 7 -6.50 -3.72 -25.11
N ALA A 8 -6.59 -4.53 -24.04
CA ALA A 8 -7.44 -5.71 -24.02
C ALA A 8 -8.79 -5.33 -24.64
N ARG A 9 -9.27 -6.09 -25.62
CA ARG A 9 -10.54 -5.76 -26.29
C ARG A 9 -11.62 -5.59 -25.23
N ILE A 10 -12.37 -4.47 -25.29
CA ILE A 10 -13.60 -4.37 -24.52
C ILE A 10 -14.40 -5.63 -24.87
N PRO A 11 -14.93 -6.36 -23.89
CA PRO A 11 -15.68 -7.57 -24.18
C PRO A 11 -16.72 -7.23 -25.24
N GLU A 12 -16.63 -7.89 -26.40
CA GLU A 12 -17.71 -7.89 -27.38
C GLU A 12 -18.83 -8.67 -26.70
N VAL A 13 -19.68 -7.95 -25.96
CA VAL A 13 -20.80 -8.59 -25.30
C VAL A 13 -21.77 -8.97 -26.42
N GLU A 14 -21.67 -10.21 -26.88
CA GLU A 14 -22.51 -10.79 -27.94
C GLU A 14 -24.02 -10.63 -27.63
N ALA A 15 -24.36 -10.44 -26.36
CA ALA A 15 -25.70 -10.15 -25.88
C ALA A 15 -25.93 -8.63 -25.75
N ASP A 16 -26.37 -8.00 -26.83
CA ASP A 16 -26.99 -6.65 -26.87
C ASP A 16 -26.12 -5.46 -26.40
N PRO A 17 -25.34 -4.84 -27.33
CA PRO A 17 -24.49 -3.69 -27.05
C PRO A 17 -25.21 -2.49 -26.42
N GLY A 18 -26.54 -2.41 -26.50
CA GLY A 18 -27.35 -1.33 -25.94
C GLY A 18 -27.62 -1.44 -24.43
N LEU A 19 -27.40 -2.61 -23.82
CA LEU A 19 -27.74 -2.84 -22.39
C LEU A 19 -26.58 -2.55 -21.44
N TYR A 20 -25.34 -2.56 -21.93
CA TYR A 20 -24.14 -2.42 -21.12
C TYR A 20 -23.60 -0.98 -21.13
N PRO A 21 -23.06 -0.45 -20.00
CA PRO A 21 -22.52 0.90 -19.91
C PRO A 21 -21.11 1.00 -20.54
N VAL A 22 -20.98 0.58 -21.80
CA VAL A 22 -19.70 0.46 -22.52
C VAL A 22 -18.95 1.79 -22.60
N SER A 23 -19.68 2.90 -22.77
CA SER A 23 -19.07 4.24 -22.78
C SER A 23 -18.41 4.58 -21.45
N THR A 24 -19.07 4.28 -20.32
CA THR A 24 -18.52 4.46 -18.97
C THR A 24 -17.28 3.61 -18.77
N TRP A 25 -17.32 2.33 -19.15
CA TRP A 25 -16.16 1.43 -19.06
C TRP A 25 -14.98 1.91 -19.91
N THR A 26 -15.25 2.38 -21.13
CA THR A 26 -14.22 2.93 -22.03
C THR A 26 -13.56 4.16 -21.42
N GLN A 27 -14.36 5.10 -20.89
CA GLN A 27 -13.84 6.29 -20.22
C GLN A 27 -13.03 5.93 -18.98
N GLN A 28 -13.48 4.96 -18.19
CA GLN A 28 -12.79 4.55 -16.97
C GLN A 28 -11.45 3.87 -17.29
N ARG A 29 -11.38 3.03 -18.33
CA ARG A 29 -10.13 2.41 -18.77
C ARG A 29 -9.13 3.41 -19.31
N TYR A 30 -9.59 4.42 -20.04
CA TYR A 30 -8.73 5.51 -20.48
C TYR A 30 -8.07 6.20 -19.28
N LYS A 31 -8.83 6.48 -18.22
CA LYS A 31 -8.27 7.02 -16.97
C LYS A 31 -7.25 6.07 -16.33
N TYR A 32 -7.53 4.77 -16.28
CA TYR A 32 -6.58 3.79 -15.73
C TYR A 32 -5.25 3.79 -16.46
N TRP A 33 -5.28 3.86 -17.80
CA TRP A 33 -4.07 3.96 -18.60
C TRP A 33 -3.30 5.27 -18.31
N GLU A 34 -4.00 6.40 -18.22
CA GLU A 34 -3.37 7.68 -17.86
C GLU A 34 -2.72 7.60 -16.46
N TYR A 35 -3.38 6.96 -15.49
CA TYR A 35 -2.87 6.80 -14.14
C TYR A 35 -1.64 5.89 -14.10
N TRP A 36 -1.60 4.77 -14.82
CA TRP A 36 -0.41 3.93 -14.92
C TRP A 36 0.74 4.66 -15.59
N ASN A 37 0.49 5.31 -16.73
CA ASN A 37 1.49 6.11 -17.42
C ASN A 37 2.11 7.14 -16.47
N HIS A 38 1.28 7.81 -15.67
CA HIS A 38 1.72 8.78 -14.67
C HIS A 38 2.47 8.14 -13.49
N PHE A 39 1.99 7.01 -12.96
CA PHE A 39 2.61 6.31 -11.83
C PHE A 39 3.99 5.75 -12.19
N ASP A 40 4.10 5.09 -13.34
CA ASP A 40 5.34 4.48 -13.84
C ASP A 40 6.34 5.54 -14.33
N GLY A 41 5.87 6.76 -14.60
CA GLY A 41 6.70 7.86 -15.07
C GLY A 41 7.07 7.75 -16.55
N ILE A 42 6.36 6.94 -17.33
CA ILE A 42 6.62 6.77 -18.78
C ILE A 42 6.49 8.13 -19.52
N TRP A 43 5.56 8.99 -19.09
CA TRP A 43 5.41 10.35 -19.61
C TRP A 43 6.63 11.27 -19.40
N LEU A 44 7.54 10.93 -18.49
CA LEU A 44 8.75 11.69 -18.24
C LEU A 44 9.83 11.47 -19.32
N ASP A 45 9.64 10.47 -20.17
CA ASP A 45 10.52 10.15 -21.30
C ASP A 45 10.17 10.95 -22.57
N ASP A 46 9.18 11.85 -22.51
CA ASP A 46 8.80 12.70 -23.62
C ASP A 46 9.98 13.57 -24.10
N THR A 47 10.10 13.74 -25.42
CA THR A 47 11.14 14.57 -26.06
C THR A 47 10.54 15.83 -26.67
N VAL A 48 11.34 16.90 -26.75
CA VAL A 48 10.89 18.20 -27.31
C VAL A 48 10.58 18.11 -28.81
N SER A 49 11.26 17.20 -29.53
CA SER A 49 10.89 16.86 -30.90
C SER A 49 11.20 15.40 -31.23
N ALA A 50 10.52 14.85 -32.25
CA ALA A 50 10.71 13.46 -32.70
C ALA A 50 12.12 13.18 -33.27
N THR A 51 12.86 14.23 -33.63
CA THR A 51 14.22 14.16 -34.20
C THR A 51 15.32 14.50 -33.20
N ASP A 52 14.97 15.14 -32.08
CA ASP A 52 15.91 15.62 -31.08
C ASP A 52 15.96 14.64 -29.91
N GLN A 53 17.18 14.29 -29.48
CA GLN A 53 17.40 13.41 -28.32
C GLN A 53 17.23 14.17 -27.00
N SER A 54 16.94 15.47 -27.06
CA SER A 54 16.67 16.33 -25.91
C SER A 54 15.35 15.94 -25.22
N LEU A 55 15.47 15.43 -23.99
CA LEU A 55 14.34 15.15 -23.10
C LEU A 55 13.61 16.45 -22.77
N LYS A 56 12.27 16.41 -22.79
CA LYS A 56 11.42 17.52 -22.34
C LYS A 56 11.62 17.77 -20.84
N TYR A 57 11.74 16.69 -20.07
CA TYR A 57 11.91 16.76 -18.61
C TYR A 57 13.24 16.11 -18.20
N PRO A 58 14.36 16.87 -18.16
CA PRO A 58 15.68 16.31 -17.88
C PRO A 58 15.78 15.64 -16.49
N LEU A 59 15.05 16.14 -15.50
CA LEU A 59 15.11 15.63 -14.12
C LEU A 59 14.15 14.49 -13.83
N LYS A 60 13.18 14.24 -14.71
CA LYS A 60 12.18 13.17 -14.57
C LYS A 60 11.57 13.08 -13.17
N LEU A 61 11.13 14.22 -12.62
CA LEU A 61 10.56 14.26 -11.27
C LEU A 61 9.13 13.70 -11.30
N ASN A 62 8.90 12.60 -10.56
CA ASN A 62 7.55 12.09 -10.33
C ASN A 62 7.10 12.40 -8.89
N PRO A 63 6.41 13.52 -8.65
CA PRO A 63 6.01 13.91 -7.30
C PRO A 63 4.91 13.04 -6.71
N PHE A 64 4.24 12.18 -7.50
CA PHE A 64 3.06 11.43 -7.07
C PHE A 64 3.24 9.91 -6.94
N ASN A 65 4.35 9.35 -7.44
CA ASN A 65 4.68 7.94 -7.23
C ASN A 65 4.85 7.61 -5.73
N MET A 66 5.75 8.32 -5.04
CA MET A 66 6.01 8.11 -3.61
C MET A 66 4.77 8.33 -2.73
N PRO A 67 3.93 9.37 -2.92
CA PRO A 67 2.66 9.47 -2.23
C PRO A 67 1.78 8.22 -2.34
N CYS A 68 1.62 7.62 -3.53
CA CYS A 68 0.81 6.42 -3.68
C CYS A 68 1.37 5.25 -2.83
N ILE A 69 2.69 5.08 -2.82
CA ILE A 69 3.36 4.05 -2.00
C ILE A 69 3.17 4.33 -0.51
N LEU A 70 3.33 5.59 -0.08
CA LEU A 70 3.14 5.99 1.31
C LEU A 70 1.70 5.76 1.77
N HIS A 71 0.70 6.20 0.99
CA HIS A 71 -0.71 5.96 1.33
C HIS A 71 -1.02 4.46 1.45
N ALA A 72 -0.51 3.63 0.53
CA ALA A 72 -0.66 2.18 0.62
C ALA A 72 -0.02 1.59 1.88
N GLY A 73 1.16 2.08 2.29
CA GLY A 73 1.78 1.68 3.57
C GLY A 73 0.98 2.12 4.80
N PHE A 74 0.58 3.39 4.85
CA PHE A 74 -0.19 3.95 5.97
C PHE A 74 -1.62 3.38 6.05
N LEU A 75 -2.19 2.93 4.92
CA LEU A 75 -3.49 2.27 4.87
C LEU A 75 -3.53 1.09 5.84
N PHE A 76 -2.52 0.22 5.81
CA PHE A 76 -2.46 -0.95 6.70
C PHE A 76 -1.87 -0.61 8.07
N GLY A 77 -1.08 0.46 8.15
CA GLY A 77 -0.49 0.93 9.41
C GLY A 77 0.77 0.15 9.78
N GLU A 78 1.16 0.22 11.04
CA GLU A 78 2.33 -0.49 11.55
C GLU A 78 1.98 -1.94 11.87
N VAL A 79 2.20 -2.83 10.88
CA VAL A 79 1.98 -4.27 11.04
C VAL A 79 3.32 -4.94 11.29
N GLN A 80 3.38 -5.85 12.27
CA GLN A 80 4.55 -6.70 12.49
C GLN A 80 4.91 -7.49 11.22
N ASP A 81 6.20 -7.76 11.04
CA ASP A 81 6.69 -8.61 9.96
C ASP A 81 6.25 -10.07 10.18
N GLY A 82 5.64 -10.67 9.17
CA GLY A 82 5.09 -12.02 9.27
C GLY A 82 4.36 -12.46 8.01
N ALA A 83 3.84 -13.70 8.04
CA ALA A 83 2.99 -14.26 6.98
C ALA A 83 1.50 -13.89 7.15
N ASP A 84 1.13 -13.35 8.31
CA ASP A 84 -0.24 -13.00 8.63
C ASP A 84 -0.76 -11.85 7.75
N PRO A 85 -2.06 -11.85 7.42
CA PRO A 85 -2.67 -10.77 6.66
C PRO A 85 -2.49 -9.42 7.38
N LEU A 86 -2.39 -8.34 6.61
CA LEU A 86 -2.26 -6.96 7.11
C LEU A 86 -3.50 -6.50 7.87
N VAL A 87 -4.66 -7.05 7.51
CA VAL A 87 -5.95 -6.81 8.16
C VAL A 87 -6.58 -8.14 8.50
N THR A 88 -6.89 -8.33 9.78
CA THR A 88 -7.55 -9.54 10.28
C THR A 88 -9.04 -9.30 10.41
N ALA A 89 -9.83 -10.30 10.03
CA ALA A 89 -11.26 -10.27 10.28
C ALA A 89 -11.54 -10.81 11.68
N VAL A 90 -12.53 -10.23 12.35
CA VAL A 90 -13.04 -10.75 13.63
C VAL A 90 -14.55 -10.87 13.54
N VAL A 91 -15.06 -12.05 13.90
CA VAL A 91 -16.49 -12.32 13.98
C VAL A 91 -16.98 -12.09 15.39
N GLU A 92 -17.95 -11.19 15.57
CA GLU A 92 -18.57 -10.99 16.87
C GLU A 92 -19.57 -12.11 17.19
N PRO A 93 -19.57 -12.63 18.43
CA PRO A 93 -20.60 -13.56 18.86
C PRO A 93 -21.95 -12.83 18.95
N TRP A 94 -23.00 -13.44 18.40
CA TRP A 94 -24.31 -12.78 18.32
C TRP A 94 -25.17 -12.98 19.57
N GLY A 95 -25.65 -11.85 20.11
CA GLY A 95 -26.56 -11.77 21.26
C GLY A 95 -25.87 -11.28 22.54
N ARG A 96 -26.56 -10.44 23.35
CA ARG A 96 -25.99 -9.79 24.54
C ARG A 96 -25.44 -10.77 25.60
N ASN A 97 -25.98 -11.99 25.66
CA ASN A 97 -25.49 -13.09 26.49
C ASN A 97 -25.16 -14.27 25.57
N SER A 98 -24.12 -14.14 24.75
CA SER A 98 -23.67 -15.22 23.87
C SER A 98 -23.33 -16.45 24.69
N SER A 99 -23.99 -17.58 24.39
CA SER A 99 -23.61 -18.88 24.95
C SER A 99 -22.17 -19.20 24.56
N GLN A 100 -21.49 -20.04 25.35
CA GLN A 100 -20.13 -20.49 25.03
C GLN A 100 -20.04 -21.04 23.61
N GLU A 101 -21.03 -21.85 23.20
CA GLU A 101 -21.13 -22.40 21.85
C GLU A 101 -21.09 -21.32 20.75
N LYS A 102 -21.76 -20.18 20.93
CA LYS A 102 -21.75 -19.09 19.94
C LYS A 102 -20.42 -18.37 19.88
N ARG A 103 -19.70 -18.31 21.00
CA ARG A 103 -18.34 -17.77 21.04
C ARG A 103 -17.41 -18.71 20.30
N ASP A 104 -17.49 -20.02 20.57
CA ASP A 104 -16.69 -21.04 19.88
C ASP A 104 -17.00 -21.07 18.37
N GLN A 105 -18.25 -20.82 17.97
CA GLN A 105 -18.65 -20.67 16.57
C GLN A 105 -18.05 -19.40 15.93
N ALA A 106 -18.06 -18.27 16.64
CA ALA A 106 -17.49 -17.02 16.18
C ALA A 106 -15.95 -17.11 16.03
N THR A 107 -15.27 -17.72 16.99
CA THR A 107 -13.83 -18.01 16.93
C THR A 107 -13.51 -18.90 15.74
N ARG A 108 -14.22 -20.01 15.55
CA ARG A 108 -14.02 -20.88 14.37
C ARG A 108 -14.20 -20.15 13.04
N MET A 109 -15.22 -19.30 12.90
CA MET A 109 -15.40 -18.51 11.68
C MET A 109 -14.29 -17.46 11.49
N THR A 110 -13.81 -16.88 12.58
CA THR A 110 -12.68 -15.93 12.58
C THR A 110 -11.40 -16.62 12.10
N ASP A 111 -11.08 -17.77 12.70
CA ASP A 111 -9.91 -18.56 12.37
C ASP A 111 -9.96 -19.03 10.92
N LEU A 112 -11.12 -19.51 10.45
CA LEU A 112 -11.31 -19.91 9.06
C LEU A 112 -11.02 -18.75 8.09
N ILE A 113 -11.59 -17.56 8.32
CA ILE A 113 -11.37 -16.40 7.43
C ILE A 113 -9.90 -16.01 7.38
N ASN A 114 -9.25 -15.91 8.55
CA ASN A 114 -7.86 -15.48 8.63
C ASN A 114 -6.92 -16.56 8.07
N ARG A 115 -7.22 -17.85 8.28
CA ARG A 115 -6.49 -18.96 7.69
C ARG A 115 -6.60 -18.98 6.16
N VAL A 116 -7.79 -18.75 5.60
CA VAL A 116 -7.95 -18.61 4.15
C VAL A 116 -7.07 -17.48 3.61
N TRP A 117 -7.01 -16.33 4.29
CA TRP A 117 -6.10 -15.27 3.91
C TRP A 117 -4.63 -15.69 3.96
N THR A 118 -4.18 -16.29 5.06
CA THR A 118 -2.78 -16.73 5.22
C THR A 118 -2.37 -17.75 4.15
N GLU A 119 -3.22 -18.74 3.87
CA GLU A 119 -2.94 -19.77 2.85
C GLU A 119 -2.97 -19.24 1.41
N ASN A 120 -3.61 -18.08 1.17
CA ASN A 120 -3.67 -17.41 -0.14
C ASN A 120 -2.64 -16.28 -0.30
N ASN A 121 -1.57 -16.25 0.50
CA ASN A 121 -0.60 -15.13 0.51
C ASN A 121 -1.26 -13.77 0.77
N GLY A 122 -2.23 -13.73 1.68
CA GLY A 122 -3.13 -12.60 1.90
C GLY A 122 -2.42 -11.29 2.21
N ARG A 123 -1.26 -11.32 2.88
CA ARG A 123 -0.44 -10.13 3.13
C ARG A 123 -0.01 -9.45 1.83
N ALA A 124 0.50 -10.23 0.86
CA ALA A 124 0.93 -9.71 -0.43
C ALA A 124 -0.26 -9.19 -1.24
N LEU A 125 -1.34 -9.96 -1.30
CA LEU A 125 -2.57 -9.56 -2.00
C LEU A 125 -3.18 -8.27 -1.44
N GLN A 126 -3.17 -8.09 -0.11
CA GLN A 126 -3.63 -6.88 0.54
C GLN A 126 -2.72 -5.69 0.22
N GLN A 127 -1.40 -5.86 0.30
CA GLN A 127 -0.45 -4.80 -0.05
C GLN A 127 -0.58 -4.35 -1.50
N GLU A 128 -0.66 -5.30 -2.44
CA GLU A 128 -0.84 -5.02 -3.86
C GLU A 128 -2.17 -4.31 -4.12
N GLY A 129 -3.27 -4.81 -3.55
CA GLY A 129 -4.58 -4.16 -3.70
C GLY A 129 -4.61 -2.77 -3.06
N GLY A 130 -3.87 -2.55 -1.97
CA GLY A 130 -3.68 -1.23 -1.36
C GLY A 130 -3.03 -0.25 -2.33
N LEU A 131 -1.91 -0.64 -2.92
CA LEU A 131 -1.20 0.19 -3.91
C LEU A 131 -2.05 0.43 -5.17
N VAL A 132 -2.66 -0.62 -5.71
CA VAL A 132 -3.55 -0.52 -6.88
C VAL A 132 -4.74 0.38 -6.59
N ALA A 133 -5.29 0.37 -5.37
CA ALA A 133 -6.34 1.30 -4.99
C ALA A 133 -5.87 2.77 -5.05
N GLN A 134 -4.65 3.08 -4.62
CA GLN A 134 -4.11 4.44 -4.73
C GLN A 134 -3.96 4.89 -6.18
N VAL A 135 -3.44 4.01 -7.04
CA VAL A 135 -3.14 4.32 -8.46
C VAL A 135 -4.41 4.34 -9.32
N LEU A 136 -5.27 3.33 -9.21
CA LEU A 136 -6.45 3.17 -10.06
C LEU A 136 -7.76 3.63 -9.39
N GLY A 137 -7.72 4.06 -8.13
CA GLY A 137 -8.91 4.50 -7.41
C GLY A 137 -9.77 3.36 -6.85
N GLY A 138 -9.29 2.11 -6.89
CA GLY A 138 -9.90 0.98 -6.18
C GLY A 138 -9.21 -0.34 -6.53
N CYS A 139 -9.60 -1.42 -5.84
CA CYS A 139 -9.11 -2.77 -6.08
C CYS A 139 -10.27 -3.77 -6.13
N VAL A 140 -10.00 -4.97 -6.67
CA VAL A 140 -11.02 -6.02 -6.83
C VAL A 140 -10.49 -7.32 -6.24
N TYR A 141 -11.25 -7.89 -5.32
CA TYR A 141 -11.00 -9.24 -4.79
C TYR A 141 -12.13 -10.18 -5.16
N GLY A 142 -11.81 -11.44 -5.45
CA GLY A 142 -12.77 -12.52 -5.65
C GLY A 142 -12.50 -13.67 -4.68
N ALA A 143 -13.56 -14.37 -4.28
CA ALA A 143 -13.45 -15.60 -3.49
C ALA A 143 -14.10 -16.76 -4.24
N PHE A 144 -13.36 -17.86 -4.41
CA PHE A 144 -13.75 -19.01 -5.22
C PHE A 144 -13.55 -20.31 -4.44
N PHE A 145 -14.34 -21.33 -4.79
CA PHE A 145 -14.08 -22.68 -4.32
C PHE A 145 -13.13 -23.36 -5.31
N ASP A 146 -11.97 -23.80 -4.83
CA ASP A 146 -10.96 -24.47 -5.64
C ASP A 146 -10.58 -25.81 -5.01
N PRO A 147 -11.08 -26.95 -5.55
CA PRO A 147 -10.84 -28.25 -4.96
C PRO A 147 -9.38 -28.72 -5.07
N SER A 148 -8.56 -28.15 -5.97
CA SER A 148 -7.15 -28.58 -6.08
C SER A 148 -6.32 -28.20 -4.85
N LEU A 149 -6.72 -27.14 -4.14
CA LEU A 149 -6.06 -26.73 -2.90
C LEU A 149 -6.21 -27.78 -1.79
N GLU A 150 -7.30 -28.55 -1.80
CA GLU A 150 -7.49 -29.65 -0.84
C GLU A 150 -6.48 -30.78 -1.06
N GLU A 151 -6.08 -31.03 -2.32
CA GLU A 151 -5.04 -32.01 -2.66
C GLU A 151 -3.65 -31.56 -2.16
N GLU A 152 -3.45 -30.24 -2.04
CA GLU A 152 -2.23 -29.62 -1.52
C GLU A 152 -2.21 -29.51 0.02
N GLY A 153 -3.32 -29.86 0.68
CA GLY A 153 -3.47 -29.78 2.14
C GLY A 153 -3.92 -28.41 2.67
N SER A 154 -4.34 -27.51 1.78
CA SER A 154 -4.90 -26.19 2.10
C SER A 154 -6.43 -26.22 2.09
N LEU A 155 -7.05 -25.16 2.61
CA LEU A 155 -8.49 -24.97 2.52
C LEU A 155 -8.89 -24.76 1.04
N PRO A 156 -9.97 -25.40 0.55
CA PRO A 156 -10.40 -25.30 -0.84
C PRO A 156 -11.14 -23.98 -1.15
N ILE A 157 -10.61 -22.86 -0.66
CA ILE A 157 -11.09 -21.51 -0.91
C ILE A 157 -9.92 -20.66 -1.39
N ARG A 158 -10.02 -20.20 -2.64
CA ARG A 158 -9.04 -19.32 -3.26
C ARG A 158 -9.49 -17.86 -3.19
N ILE A 159 -8.57 -16.95 -2.87
CA ILE A 159 -8.76 -15.51 -2.99
C ILE A 159 -7.92 -15.01 -4.15
N ASP A 160 -8.57 -14.38 -5.13
CA ASP A 160 -7.90 -13.77 -6.27
C ASP A 160 -7.97 -12.25 -6.19
N HIS A 161 -6.90 -11.59 -6.60
CA HIS A 161 -6.87 -10.16 -6.87
C HIS A 161 -6.94 -9.93 -8.38
N VAL A 162 -7.88 -9.11 -8.84
CA VAL A 162 -8.04 -8.77 -10.26
C VAL A 162 -7.74 -7.30 -10.46
N MET A 163 -6.91 -6.99 -11.47
CA MET A 163 -6.63 -5.60 -11.81
C MET A 163 -7.92 -4.90 -12.28
N PRO A 164 -8.26 -3.72 -11.72
CA PRO A 164 -9.46 -2.95 -12.09
C PRO A 164 -9.61 -2.69 -13.59
N GLU A 165 -8.52 -2.63 -14.34
CA GLU A 165 -8.52 -2.42 -15.80
C GLU A 165 -9.16 -3.54 -16.61
N TYR A 166 -9.19 -4.76 -16.05
CA TYR A 166 -9.82 -5.95 -16.63
C TYR A 166 -11.21 -6.22 -16.04
N PHE A 167 -11.67 -5.37 -15.12
CA PHE A 167 -12.91 -5.55 -14.38
C PHE A 167 -14.02 -4.63 -14.90
N PHE A 168 -15.09 -5.23 -15.42
CA PHE A 168 -16.24 -4.54 -16.02
C PHE A 168 -17.51 -4.84 -15.21
N PRO A 169 -17.79 -4.07 -14.15
CA PRO A 169 -18.91 -4.32 -13.25
C PRO A 169 -20.21 -3.73 -13.78
N ILE A 170 -21.31 -4.40 -13.42
CA ILE A 170 -22.65 -3.82 -13.28
C ILE A 170 -23.02 -3.86 -11.81
N TRP A 171 -23.33 -2.69 -11.26
CA TRP A 171 -23.65 -2.54 -9.84
C TRP A 171 -25.08 -2.05 -9.63
N SER A 172 -25.60 -2.27 -8.42
CA SER A 172 -26.86 -1.67 -8.02
C SER A 172 -26.70 -0.15 -7.80
N PRO A 173 -27.55 0.70 -8.40
CA PRO A 173 -27.45 2.16 -8.25
C PRO A 173 -27.79 2.64 -6.83
N ILE A 174 -28.47 1.81 -6.03
CA ILE A 174 -28.88 2.13 -4.66
C ILE A 174 -27.91 1.50 -3.66
N ARG A 175 -27.30 0.35 -4.02
CA ARG A 175 -26.42 -0.43 -3.15
C ARG A 175 -25.09 -0.70 -3.85
N TYR A 176 -24.16 0.23 -3.76
CA TYR A 176 -22.86 0.14 -4.44
C TYR A 176 -21.99 -1.07 -4.04
N TRP A 177 -22.28 -1.74 -2.92
CA TRP A 177 -21.59 -2.97 -2.52
C TRP A 177 -22.19 -4.24 -3.13
N GLU A 178 -23.31 -4.13 -3.83
CA GLU A 178 -23.96 -5.23 -4.53
C GLU A 178 -23.67 -5.15 -6.04
N LEU A 179 -22.89 -6.12 -6.51
CA LEU A 179 -22.69 -6.35 -7.95
C LEU A 179 -23.86 -7.20 -8.47
N LEU A 180 -24.43 -6.76 -9.59
CA LEU A 180 -25.46 -7.49 -10.33
C LEU A 180 -24.81 -8.43 -11.33
N GLU A 181 -23.81 -7.94 -12.05
CA GLU A 181 -22.99 -8.71 -12.98
C GLU A 181 -21.53 -8.23 -12.89
N ALA A 182 -20.58 -9.10 -13.21
CA ALA A 182 -19.19 -8.74 -13.37
C ALA A 182 -18.61 -9.49 -14.58
N ILE A 183 -17.95 -8.74 -15.46
CA ILE A 183 -17.22 -9.32 -16.58
C ILE A 183 -15.73 -9.08 -16.35
N ILE A 184 -14.93 -10.13 -16.40
CA ILE A 184 -13.47 -10.05 -16.40
C ILE A 184 -12.98 -10.29 -17.82
N CYS A 185 -12.12 -9.45 -18.36
CA CYS A 185 -11.64 -9.60 -19.73
C CYS A 185 -10.19 -9.16 -19.88
N PHE A 186 -9.31 -10.06 -20.33
CA PHE A 186 -7.91 -9.78 -20.63
C PHE A 186 -7.35 -10.72 -21.70
N GLU A 187 -6.20 -10.37 -22.28
CA GLU A 187 -5.52 -11.22 -23.26
C GLU A 187 -4.59 -12.21 -22.56
N ILE A 188 -4.66 -13.48 -22.97
CA ILE A 188 -3.73 -14.53 -22.56
C ILE A 188 -2.97 -15.03 -23.78
N THR A 189 -1.72 -15.42 -23.59
CA THR A 189 -0.92 -16.02 -24.67
C THR A 189 -1.50 -17.37 -25.09
N GLN A 190 -1.24 -17.78 -26.34
CA GLN A 190 -1.62 -19.11 -26.83
C GLN A 190 -1.14 -20.24 -25.90
N LEU A 191 0.08 -20.12 -25.35
CA LEU A 191 0.66 -21.10 -24.43
C LEU A 191 -0.13 -21.17 -23.11
N GLN A 192 -0.53 -20.04 -22.54
CA GLN A 192 -1.36 -20.00 -21.34
C GLN A 192 -2.75 -20.60 -21.60
N ALA A 193 -3.37 -20.26 -22.74
CA ALA A 193 -4.66 -20.82 -23.14
C ALA A 193 -4.62 -22.35 -23.23
N GLN A 194 -3.54 -22.90 -23.79
CA GLN A 194 -3.36 -24.35 -23.92
C GLN A 194 -3.04 -25.02 -22.57
N LEU A 195 -2.10 -24.48 -21.79
CA LEU A 195 -1.64 -25.10 -20.55
C LEU A 195 -2.67 -25.00 -19.42
N MET A 196 -3.35 -23.86 -19.27
CA MET A 196 -4.30 -23.65 -18.17
C MET A 196 -5.70 -24.18 -18.50
N TYR A 197 -6.14 -24.00 -19.75
CA TYR A 197 -7.54 -24.23 -20.13
C TYR A 197 -7.73 -25.36 -21.16
N GLY A 198 -6.64 -25.91 -21.70
CA GLY A 198 -6.69 -26.94 -22.73
C GLY A 198 -7.31 -26.46 -24.05
N VAL A 199 -7.29 -25.14 -24.32
CA VAL A 199 -7.90 -24.55 -25.52
C VAL A 199 -6.82 -24.23 -26.55
N GLU A 200 -6.94 -24.79 -27.74
CA GLU A 200 -6.13 -24.41 -28.90
C GLU A 200 -6.71 -23.15 -29.56
N VAL A 201 -5.86 -22.13 -29.66
CA VAL A 201 -6.17 -20.81 -30.23
C VAL A 201 -5.29 -20.59 -31.45
N SER A 202 -5.85 -20.03 -32.52
CA SER A 202 -5.14 -19.83 -33.80
C SER A 202 -4.31 -18.54 -33.84
N ALA A 203 -4.62 -17.57 -32.97
CA ALA A 203 -3.90 -16.32 -32.83
C ALA A 203 -2.85 -16.41 -31.71
N ASP A 204 -1.84 -15.52 -31.75
CA ASP A 204 -0.78 -15.45 -30.74
C ASP A 204 -1.33 -15.16 -29.33
N ASN A 205 -2.42 -14.38 -29.27
CA ASN A 205 -3.17 -14.07 -28.06
C ASN A 205 -4.63 -14.54 -28.19
N ALA A 206 -5.19 -14.99 -27.08
CA ALA A 206 -6.58 -15.35 -26.91
C ALA A 206 -7.28 -14.39 -25.96
N LEU A 207 -8.54 -14.02 -26.24
CA LEU A 207 -9.34 -13.22 -25.32
C LEU A 207 -9.90 -14.12 -24.23
N TYR A 208 -9.40 -13.98 -23.01
CA TYR A 208 -9.99 -14.63 -21.84
C TYR A 208 -11.13 -13.77 -21.30
N GLN A 209 -12.29 -14.39 -21.07
CA GLN A 209 -13.46 -13.71 -20.55
C GLN A 209 -14.17 -14.55 -19.48
N GLU A 210 -14.39 -13.96 -18.31
CA GLU A 210 -15.31 -14.49 -17.31
C GLU A 210 -16.56 -13.63 -17.26
N HIS A 211 -17.72 -14.25 -17.30
CA HIS A 211 -18.99 -13.56 -17.14
C HIS A 211 -19.73 -14.13 -15.93
N TRP A 212 -19.83 -13.32 -14.88
CA TRP A 212 -20.50 -13.66 -13.63
C TRP A 212 -21.81 -12.90 -13.51
N LYS A 213 -22.90 -13.63 -13.34
CA LYS A 213 -24.22 -13.12 -12.96
C LYS A 213 -24.58 -13.61 -11.57
N GLN A 214 -25.71 -13.17 -11.04
CA GLN A 214 -26.17 -13.63 -9.73
C GLN A 214 -26.53 -15.12 -9.70
N ASP A 215 -27.04 -15.66 -10.80
CA ASP A 215 -27.59 -17.01 -10.89
C ASP A 215 -26.76 -17.95 -11.78
N SER A 216 -25.83 -17.41 -12.55
CA SER A 216 -25.07 -18.15 -13.56
C SER A 216 -23.69 -17.55 -13.77
N TYR A 217 -22.75 -18.38 -14.21
CA TYR A 217 -21.45 -17.92 -14.69
C TYR A 217 -20.98 -18.76 -15.87
N GLU A 218 -20.15 -18.15 -16.72
CA GLU A 218 -19.55 -18.78 -17.89
C GLU A 218 -18.15 -18.19 -18.12
N ILE A 219 -17.16 -19.06 -18.33
CA ILE A 219 -15.79 -18.67 -18.66
C ILE A 219 -15.44 -19.18 -20.05
N THR A 220 -14.85 -18.31 -20.86
CA THR A 220 -14.49 -18.58 -22.26
C THR A 220 -13.10 -18.04 -22.58
N ALA A 221 -12.38 -18.72 -23.48
CA ALA A 221 -11.17 -18.25 -24.12
C ALA A 221 -11.41 -18.22 -25.63
N ASP A 222 -11.36 -17.03 -26.24
CA ASP A 222 -11.64 -16.78 -27.66
C ASP A 222 -13.01 -17.34 -28.09
N GLY A 223 -14.04 -17.10 -27.27
CA GLY A 223 -15.41 -17.60 -27.45
C GLY A 223 -15.59 -19.11 -27.19
N LYS A 224 -14.51 -19.87 -27.02
CA LYS A 224 -14.58 -21.30 -26.67
C LYS A 224 -14.68 -21.47 -25.16
N ARG A 225 -15.60 -22.32 -24.71
CA ARG A 225 -15.73 -22.65 -23.28
C ARG A 225 -14.47 -23.33 -22.77
N VAL A 226 -13.92 -22.80 -21.69
CA VAL A 226 -12.74 -23.36 -21.05
C VAL A 226 -13.09 -24.54 -20.15
N LYS A 227 -12.12 -25.44 -19.97
CA LYS A 227 -12.18 -26.50 -18.97
C LYS A 227 -11.03 -26.31 -17.99
N TRP A 228 -11.30 -26.53 -16.70
CA TRP A 228 -10.29 -26.59 -15.64
C TRP A 228 -10.46 -27.90 -14.88
N GLY A 229 -9.39 -28.66 -14.71
CA GLY A 229 -9.47 -29.98 -14.05
C GLY A 229 -10.48 -30.94 -14.71
N GLY A 230 -10.70 -30.82 -16.02
CA GLY A 230 -11.67 -31.61 -16.77
C GLY A 230 -13.14 -31.14 -16.68
N VAL A 231 -13.45 -30.15 -15.84
CA VAL A 231 -14.79 -29.59 -15.66
C VAL A 231 -14.96 -28.35 -16.54
N THR A 232 -16.09 -28.26 -17.26
CA THR A 232 -16.42 -27.05 -18.03
C THR A 232 -16.80 -25.94 -17.05
N LEU A 233 -16.15 -24.78 -17.14
CA LEU A 233 -16.37 -23.65 -16.23
C LEU A 233 -17.67 -22.90 -16.55
N LYS A 234 -18.79 -23.56 -16.28
CA LYS A 234 -20.14 -23.04 -16.38
C LYS A 234 -21.00 -23.62 -15.28
N GLY A 235 -21.79 -22.77 -14.62
CA GLY A 235 -22.67 -23.25 -13.57
C GLY A 235 -23.40 -22.13 -12.85
N GLN A 236 -23.88 -22.44 -11.65
CA GLN A 236 -24.44 -21.46 -10.73
C GLN A 236 -23.37 -21.07 -9.71
N PRO A 237 -23.18 -19.78 -9.44
CA PRO A 237 -22.17 -19.35 -8.49
C PRO A 237 -22.56 -19.68 -7.05
N LEU A 238 -21.55 -19.92 -6.21
CA LEU A 238 -21.77 -20.22 -4.79
C LEU A 238 -22.19 -19.00 -3.97
N THR A 239 -21.84 -17.78 -4.38
CA THR A 239 -22.04 -16.55 -3.58
C THR A 239 -22.74 -15.43 -4.35
N GLY A 240 -23.37 -15.76 -5.49
CA GLY A 240 -23.72 -14.77 -6.51
C GLY A 240 -22.46 -14.31 -7.25
N VAL A 241 -22.37 -13.03 -7.62
CA VAL A 241 -21.14 -12.49 -8.21
C VAL A 241 -19.99 -12.62 -7.18
N PRO A 242 -18.90 -13.35 -7.44
CA PRO A 242 -17.88 -13.69 -6.44
C PRO A 242 -16.94 -12.53 -6.11
N TYR A 243 -16.95 -11.49 -6.93
CA TYR A 243 -16.08 -10.32 -6.77
C TYR A 243 -16.65 -9.28 -5.81
N VAL A 244 -15.74 -8.49 -5.24
CA VAL A 244 -15.99 -7.29 -4.45
C VAL A 244 -15.06 -6.21 -4.95
N TYR A 245 -15.62 -5.08 -5.37
CA TYR A 245 -14.86 -3.88 -5.68
C TYR A 245 -14.76 -2.99 -4.44
N ILE A 246 -13.53 -2.65 -4.05
CA ILE A 246 -13.24 -1.78 -2.94
C ILE A 246 -12.72 -0.45 -3.52
N PRO A 247 -13.50 0.65 -3.45
CA PRO A 247 -13.02 1.95 -3.93
C PRO A 247 -11.97 2.52 -2.96
N HIS A 248 -11.03 3.29 -3.49
CA HIS A 248 -10.10 4.10 -2.71
C HIS A 248 -10.85 5.16 -1.89
N ILE A 249 -11.44 6.15 -2.57
CA ILE A 249 -12.40 7.09 -1.99
C ILE A 249 -13.60 7.21 -2.91
N ARG A 250 -14.80 7.06 -2.35
CA ARG A 250 -16.05 7.17 -3.10
C ARG A 250 -16.68 8.57 -2.93
N ALA A 251 -16.79 9.33 -4.02
CA ALA A 251 -17.47 10.64 -4.04
C ALA A 251 -18.64 10.66 -5.03
N GLY A 252 -19.74 9.99 -4.68
CA GLY A 252 -20.99 10.01 -5.46
C GLY A 252 -21.05 9.12 -6.70
N GLN A 253 -19.94 8.47 -7.07
CA GLN A 253 -19.87 7.50 -8.17
C GLN A 253 -19.54 6.09 -7.65
N PHE A 254 -19.67 5.07 -8.50
CA PHE A 254 -19.31 3.70 -8.12
C PHE A 254 -17.80 3.53 -7.96
N TYR A 255 -17.05 3.92 -8.99
CA TYR A 255 -15.59 3.92 -9.01
C TYR A 255 -15.05 4.92 -8.00
N GLY A 256 -13.97 4.54 -7.32
CA GLY A 256 -13.27 5.46 -6.45
C GLY A 256 -12.36 6.41 -7.22
N ILE A 257 -11.95 7.47 -6.54
CA ILE A 257 -11.05 8.50 -7.06
C ILE A 257 -9.61 8.06 -6.81
N SER A 258 -8.81 8.00 -7.88
CA SER A 258 -7.36 7.76 -7.79
C SER A 258 -6.65 8.93 -7.11
N LEU A 259 -5.57 8.64 -6.38
CA LEU A 259 -4.67 9.70 -5.89
C LEU A 259 -4.04 10.49 -7.05
N LEU A 260 -3.97 9.95 -8.26
CA LEU A 260 -3.42 10.62 -9.45
C LEU A 260 -4.45 11.45 -10.22
N HIS A 261 -5.72 11.45 -9.80
CA HIS A 261 -6.78 12.15 -10.51
C HIS A 261 -6.46 13.66 -10.65
N GLN A 262 -6.34 14.14 -11.89
CA GLN A 262 -6.06 15.53 -12.27
C GLN A 262 -4.75 16.11 -11.71
N LYS A 263 -3.77 15.25 -11.39
CA LYS A 263 -2.47 15.66 -10.84
C LYS A 263 -1.33 15.70 -11.86
N ASP A 264 -1.57 15.18 -13.05
CA ASP A 264 -0.70 15.19 -14.22
C ASP A 264 -0.15 16.58 -14.53
N LYS A 265 -1.03 17.57 -14.69
CA LYS A 265 -0.65 18.94 -15.07
C LYS A 265 0.23 19.62 -14.03
N LEU A 266 0.03 19.30 -12.75
CA LEU A 266 0.88 19.84 -11.69
C LEU A 266 2.28 19.22 -11.73
N ALA A 267 2.38 17.91 -12.04
CA ALA A 267 3.67 17.27 -12.22
C ALA A 267 4.42 17.80 -13.45
N GLU A 268 3.71 18.02 -14.56
CA GLU A 268 4.27 18.63 -15.78
C GLU A 268 4.82 20.04 -15.48
N GLU A 269 4.01 20.90 -14.85
CA GLU A 269 4.42 22.27 -14.49
C GLU A 269 5.63 22.27 -13.54
N ILE A 270 5.69 21.36 -12.55
CA ILE A 270 6.88 21.23 -11.68
C ILE A 270 8.12 20.93 -12.51
N ASN A 271 8.05 19.95 -13.42
CA ASN A 271 9.20 19.56 -14.25
C ASN A 271 9.60 20.69 -15.21
N ASP A 272 8.64 21.35 -15.85
CA ASP A 272 8.89 22.48 -16.74
C ASP A 272 9.66 23.60 -16.00
N ARG A 273 9.25 23.95 -14.77
CA ARG A 273 9.94 25.00 -13.98
C ARG A 273 11.35 24.62 -13.56
N PHE A 274 11.60 23.35 -13.22
CA PHE A 274 12.95 22.91 -12.92
C PHE A 274 13.82 22.79 -14.19
N ALA A 275 13.24 22.43 -15.33
CA ALA A 275 13.93 22.45 -16.61
C ALA A 275 14.35 23.87 -17.00
N ASP A 276 13.43 24.84 -16.91
CA ASP A 276 13.71 26.27 -17.12
C ASP A 276 14.88 26.76 -16.25
N ALA A 277 14.85 26.42 -14.96
CA ALA A 277 15.93 26.79 -14.03
C ALA A 277 17.27 26.14 -14.41
N GLY A 278 17.25 24.87 -14.82
CA GLY A 278 18.43 24.15 -15.31
C GLY A 278 19.02 24.77 -16.57
N ASP A 279 18.17 25.18 -17.51
CA ASP A 279 18.58 25.82 -18.76
C ASP A 279 19.24 27.18 -18.50
N ILE A 280 18.67 27.99 -17.61
CA ILE A 280 19.28 29.28 -17.22
C ILE A 280 20.65 29.05 -16.57
N VAL A 281 20.79 28.05 -15.68
CA VAL A 281 22.08 27.72 -15.06
C VAL A 281 23.09 27.26 -16.11
N SER A 282 22.67 26.40 -17.04
CA SER A 282 23.50 25.88 -18.13
C SER A 282 23.96 26.99 -19.08
N GLU A 283 23.07 27.91 -19.45
CA GLU A 283 23.38 29.06 -20.29
C GLU A 283 24.36 30.01 -19.60
N ASN A 284 24.14 30.31 -18.31
CA ASN A 284 25.05 31.12 -17.50
C ASN A 284 26.42 30.47 -17.32
N ALA A 285 26.50 29.14 -17.21
CA ALA A 285 27.75 28.42 -17.08
C ALA A 285 28.58 28.44 -18.37
N ARG A 286 27.92 28.48 -19.54
CA ARG A 286 28.60 28.51 -20.85
C ARG A 286 29.21 29.88 -21.19
N GLN A 287 28.69 30.97 -20.62
CA GLN A 287 29.11 32.37 -20.88
C GLN A 287 29.56 32.61 -22.32
N LEU A 288 28.65 32.44 -23.28
CA LEU A 288 29.01 32.58 -24.71
C LEU A 288 29.48 34.01 -25.00
N PRO A 289 30.75 34.21 -25.44
CA PRO A 289 31.25 35.54 -25.75
C PRO A 289 30.57 36.09 -27.00
N ALA A 290 30.03 37.31 -26.90
CA ALA A 290 29.58 38.07 -28.05
C ALA A 290 30.77 38.86 -28.62
N ILE A 291 31.06 38.65 -29.91
CA ILE A 291 32.13 39.36 -30.61
C ILE A 291 31.52 40.56 -31.34
N THR A 292 32.07 41.74 -31.10
CA THR A 292 31.63 42.99 -31.76
C THR A 292 32.75 43.55 -32.64
N ASN A 293 32.38 44.22 -33.73
CA ASN A 293 33.28 44.95 -34.64
C ASN A 293 34.45 44.15 -35.24
N ALA A 294 34.40 42.81 -35.21
CA ALA A 294 35.42 41.93 -35.80
C ALA A 294 35.04 41.52 -37.24
N ARG A 295 35.98 41.61 -38.18
CA ARG A 295 35.74 41.29 -39.59
C ARG A 295 35.96 39.81 -39.93
N LYS A 296 36.91 39.17 -39.24
CA LYS A 296 37.23 37.76 -39.39
C LYS A 296 37.85 37.26 -38.08
N VAL A 297 37.17 36.33 -37.44
CA VAL A 297 37.66 35.69 -36.21
C VAL A 297 38.43 34.44 -36.59
N THR A 298 39.65 34.29 -36.08
CA THR A 298 40.42 33.05 -36.24
C THR A 298 40.78 32.46 -34.90
N THR A 299 40.54 31.16 -34.77
CA THR A 299 40.84 30.41 -33.55
C THR A 299 42.19 29.71 -33.72
N ARG A 300 43.15 29.99 -32.84
CA ARG A 300 44.45 29.29 -32.82
C ARG A 300 44.60 28.55 -31.50
N ARG A 301 44.90 27.25 -31.58
CA ARG A 301 45.24 26.46 -30.40
C ARG A 301 46.74 26.55 -30.20
N LEU A 302 47.17 27.05 -29.04
CA LEU A 302 48.57 27.10 -28.65
C LEU A 302 49.03 25.71 -28.21
N ASP A 303 50.34 25.44 -28.27
CA ASP A 303 50.93 24.14 -27.94
C ASP A 303 50.67 23.69 -26.49
N ASN A 304 50.33 24.64 -25.60
CA ASN A 304 49.94 24.39 -24.22
C ASN A 304 48.44 24.06 -24.04
N GLY A 305 47.69 23.90 -25.13
CA GLY A 305 46.27 23.55 -25.12
C GLY A 305 45.31 24.75 -24.97
N VAL A 306 45.83 25.96 -24.74
CA VAL A 306 45.02 27.19 -24.64
C VAL A 306 44.52 27.60 -26.03
N THR A 307 43.23 27.92 -26.12
CA THR A 307 42.61 28.37 -27.37
C THR A 307 42.58 29.89 -27.39
N LEU A 308 43.25 30.51 -28.35
CA LEU A 308 43.33 31.95 -28.55
C LEU A 308 42.37 32.36 -29.66
N LEU A 309 41.51 33.34 -29.36
CA LEU A 309 40.59 33.97 -30.30
C LEU A 309 41.24 35.25 -30.83
N ASP A 310 41.68 35.23 -32.08
CA ASP A 310 42.18 36.41 -32.79
C ASP A 310 41.00 37.10 -33.49
N LEU A 311 40.69 38.31 -33.03
CA LEU A 311 39.56 39.13 -33.51
C LEU A 311 39.88 39.88 -34.82
N GLY A 312 41.14 39.83 -35.27
CA GLY A 312 41.60 40.52 -36.48
C GLY A 312 41.60 42.04 -36.35
N THR A 313 41.60 42.71 -37.50
CA THR A 313 41.57 44.18 -37.56
C THR A 313 40.13 44.72 -37.58
N GLY A 314 39.92 45.83 -36.85
CA GLY A 314 38.64 46.51 -36.78
C GLY A 314 38.16 47.06 -38.12
N ILE A 315 36.86 47.26 -38.23
CA ILE A 315 36.24 47.91 -39.39
C ILE A 315 36.58 49.41 -39.33
N PRO A 316 37.07 50.03 -40.41
CA PRO A 316 37.40 51.46 -40.41
C PRO A 316 36.16 52.31 -40.05
N GLY A 317 36.29 53.17 -39.04
CA GLY A 317 35.21 54.05 -38.58
C GLY A 317 34.31 53.49 -37.47
N THR A 318 34.54 52.25 -36.99
CA THR A 318 33.85 51.68 -35.81
C THR A 318 34.77 51.59 -34.60
N PRO A 319 34.23 51.39 -33.38
CA PRO A 319 35.04 51.04 -32.21
C PRO A 319 35.89 49.77 -32.45
N GLU A 320 36.94 49.60 -31.65
CA GLU A 320 37.85 48.45 -31.73
C GLU A 320 37.10 47.11 -31.57
N PRO A 321 37.56 46.01 -32.21
CA PRO A 321 37.02 44.68 -32.01
C PRO A 321 37.09 44.29 -30.53
N GLY A 322 35.95 43.91 -29.98
CA GLY A 322 35.83 43.56 -28.56
C GLY A 322 35.10 42.25 -28.36
N ILE A 323 35.51 41.52 -27.33
CA ILE A 323 34.69 40.46 -26.74
C ILE A 323 33.90 41.06 -25.60
N THR A 324 32.59 40.91 -25.65
CA THR A 324 31.70 41.25 -24.54
C THR A 324 31.02 39.97 -24.11
N TYR A 325 31.06 39.69 -22.81
CA TYR A 325 30.23 38.63 -22.24
C TYR A 325 28.89 39.28 -21.91
N PRO A 326 27.78 38.90 -22.59
CA PRO A 326 26.48 39.37 -22.19
C PRO A 326 26.26 39.00 -20.72
N ASN A 327 25.64 39.90 -19.96
CA ASN A 327 25.26 39.59 -18.58
C ASN A 327 24.37 38.35 -18.60
N GLY A 328 24.78 37.32 -17.87
CA GLY A 328 23.97 36.11 -17.73
C GLY A 328 22.58 36.44 -17.19
N ILE A 329 21.57 35.68 -17.60
CA ILE A 329 20.23 35.77 -17.05
C ILE A 329 20.32 35.30 -15.61
N GLN A 330 20.25 36.19 -14.62
CA GLN A 330 20.29 35.75 -13.23
C GLN A 330 19.05 34.89 -12.95
N VAL A 331 19.27 33.66 -12.47
CA VAL A 331 18.19 32.91 -11.83
C VAL A 331 17.80 33.72 -10.61
N ASN A 332 16.63 34.34 -10.67
CA ASN A 332 16.14 35.08 -9.52
C ASN A 332 15.62 34.07 -8.47
N ASP A 333 15.79 34.38 -7.19
CA ASP A 333 15.25 33.56 -6.10
C ASP A 333 13.75 33.23 -6.27
N PRO A 334 12.89 34.14 -6.78
CA PRO A 334 11.49 33.85 -7.06
C PRO A 334 11.25 32.65 -8.00
N THR A 335 12.06 32.45 -9.05
CA THR A 335 11.87 31.34 -10.00
C THR A 335 12.08 30.00 -9.33
N ILE A 336 13.17 29.83 -8.56
CA ILE A 336 13.43 28.59 -7.81
C ILE A 336 12.38 28.41 -6.73
N ARG A 337 12.04 29.49 -6.01
CA ARG A 337 11.04 29.43 -4.94
C ARG A 337 9.68 28.97 -5.47
N TRP A 338 9.27 29.44 -6.64
CA TRP A 338 8.01 29.00 -7.25
C TRP A 338 7.99 27.50 -7.52
N ALA A 339 9.06 26.92 -8.08
CA ALA A 339 9.17 25.47 -8.30
C ALA A 339 9.06 24.69 -6.97
N LEU A 340 9.66 25.19 -5.89
CA LEU A 340 9.56 24.59 -4.57
C LEU A 340 8.14 24.72 -3.96
N GLU A 341 7.46 25.85 -4.16
CA GLU A 341 6.07 26.02 -3.72
C GLU A 341 5.12 25.08 -4.48
N LEU A 342 5.35 24.84 -5.77
CA LEU A 342 4.60 23.83 -6.53
C LEU A 342 4.79 22.42 -5.98
N LEU A 343 6.01 22.06 -5.57
CA LEU A 343 6.27 20.77 -4.92
C LEU A 343 5.53 20.67 -3.56
N ASN A 344 5.45 21.76 -2.80
CA ASN A 344 4.65 21.81 -1.57
C ASN A 344 3.15 21.68 -1.87
N LEU A 345 2.66 22.33 -2.92
CA LEU A 345 1.28 22.18 -3.38
C LEU A 345 0.97 20.73 -3.77
N ALA A 346 1.88 20.07 -4.50
CA ALA A 346 1.74 18.66 -4.87
C ALA A 346 1.61 17.76 -3.63
N ARG A 347 2.40 18.01 -2.58
CA ARG A 347 2.29 17.31 -1.29
C ARG A 347 0.95 17.56 -0.59
N THR A 348 0.46 18.80 -0.59
CA THR A 348 -0.85 19.14 -0.02
C THR A 348 -1.98 18.44 -0.76
N GLU A 349 -1.98 18.48 -2.10
CA GLU A 349 -2.96 17.80 -2.96
C GLU A 349 -2.89 16.26 -2.85
N ALA A 350 -1.71 15.73 -2.53
CA ALA A 350 -1.51 14.31 -2.27
C ALA A 350 -1.77 13.93 -0.81
N TYR A 351 -2.18 14.85 0.07
CA TYR A 351 -2.38 14.62 1.51
C TYR A 351 -1.12 14.08 2.23
N THR A 352 0.08 14.30 1.69
CA THR A 352 1.36 13.84 2.26
C THR A 352 2.16 15.01 2.83
N PRO A 353 1.94 15.40 4.10
CA PRO A 353 2.64 16.53 4.70
C PRO A 353 4.17 16.28 4.76
N PRO A 354 5.03 17.31 4.78
CA PRO A 354 6.49 17.14 4.71
C PRO A 354 7.10 16.16 5.73
N VAL A 355 6.46 16.03 6.90
CA VAL A 355 6.86 15.12 7.97
C VAL A 355 6.78 13.64 7.56
N THR A 356 5.93 13.26 6.59
CA THR A 356 5.89 11.88 6.04
C THR A 356 7.18 11.49 5.35
N TYR A 357 7.95 12.47 4.87
CA TYR A 357 9.21 12.27 4.14
C TYR A 357 10.44 12.42 5.04
N GLY A 358 10.26 12.61 6.35
CA GLY A 358 11.37 12.90 7.25
C GLY A 358 12.04 14.25 7.02
N LEU A 359 11.38 15.18 6.31
CA LEU A 359 11.92 16.53 6.03
C LEU A 359 11.78 17.50 7.21
N ASP A 360 11.11 17.08 8.28
CA ASP A 360 10.85 17.89 9.47
C ASP A 360 11.89 17.56 10.55
N GLU A 361 12.48 18.58 11.17
CA GLU A 361 13.47 18.41 12.24
C GLU A 361 12.76 17.85 13.49
N GLY A 362 12.90 16.53 13.70
CA GLY A 362 12.08 15.75 14.63
C GLY A 362 12.68 15.48 16.01
N SER A 363 13.90 15.93 16.31
CA SER A 363 14.66 15.45 17.48
C SER A 363 14.03 15.74 18.87
N GLN A 364 12.99 16.58 19.00
CA GLN A 364 12.42 16.98 20.30
C GLN A 364 10.89 17.17 20.34
N ARG A 365 10.14 16.69 19.34
CA ARG A 365 8.69 16.94 19.32
C ARG A 365 7.93 15.77 19.93
N SER A 366 6.92 16.09 20.75
CA SER A 366 6.01 15.08 21.29
C SER A 366 5.29 14.34 20.16
N SER A 367 5.00 13.05 20.38
CA SER A 367 4.22 12.21 19.47
C SER A 367 2.88 12.86 19.05
N LEU A 368 2.24 13.59 19.95
CA LEU A 368 1.01 14.34 19.65
C LEU A 368 1.21 15.43 18.58
N THR A 369 2.35 16.12 18.58
CA THR A 369 2.66 17.15 17.57
C THR A 369 2.86 16.52 16.19
N LEU A 370 3.48 15.34 16.15
CA LEU A 370 3.63 14.56 14.92
C LEU A 370 2.25 14.12 14.38
N VAL A 371 1.38 13.60 15.25
CA VAL A 371 0.01 13.20 14.89
C VAL A 371 -0.77 14.38 14.30
N MET A 372 -0.68 15.57 14.89
CA MET A 372 -1.38 16.76 14.39
C MET A 372 -0.88 17.20 13.01
N ARG A 373 0.42 17.08 12.72
CA ARG A 373 0.99 17.40 11.40
C ARG A 373 0.62 16.36 10.35
N MET A 374 0.48 15.10 10.75
CA MET A 374 0.05 13.98 9.91
C MET A 374 -1.46 13.96 9.67
N LEU A 375 -2.24 14.88 10.26
CA LEU A 375 -3.69 14.86 10.22
C LEU A 375 -4.30 14.75 8.81
N PRO A 376 -3.81 15.45 7.76
CA PRO A 376 -4.35 15.29 6.41
C PRO A 376 -4.28 13.84 5.92
N LEU A 377 -3.14 13.19 6.12
CA LEU A 377 -2.92 11.80 5.75
C LEU A 377 -3.80 10.85 6.58
N ILE A 378 -3.84 11.05 7.90
CA ILE A 378 -4.64 10.20 8.82
C ILE A 378 -6.12 10.28 8.47
N VAL A 379 -6.65 11.47 8.19
CA VAL A 379 -8.06 11.65 7.83
C VAL A 379 -8.38 10.94 6.52
N HIS A 380 -7.51 11.09 5.51
CA HIS A 380 -7.64 10.40 4.23
C HIS A 380 -7.63 8.86 4.40
N VAL A 381 -6.61 8.33 5.08
CA VAL A 381 -6.48 6.89 5.36
C VAL A 381 -7.68 6.35 6.15
N ARG A 382 -8.22 7.10 7.12
CA ARG A 382 -9.42 6.68 7.86
C ARG A 382 -10.67 6.59 7.00
N GLN A 383 -10.82 7.49 6.02
CA GLN A 383 -11.91 7.40 5.04
C GLN A 383 -11.75 6.15 4.18
N GLU A 384 -10.53 5.87 3.72
CA GLU A 384 -10.23 4.67 2.96
C GLU A 384 -10.48 3.39 3.77
N ARG A 385 -9.96 3.29 5.01
CA ARG A 385 -10.19 2.16 5.93
C ARG A 385 -11.68 1.90 6.17
N THR A 386 -12.52 2.93 6.15
CA THR A 386 -13.97 2.76 6.28
C THR A 386 -14.55 2.00 5.09
N LEU A 387 -14.11 2.33 3.86
CA LEU A 387 -14.53 1.65 2.64
C LEU A 387 -13.92 0.24 2.54
N TRP A 388 -12.63 0.11 2.82
CA TRP A 388 -11.94 -1.17 2.89
C TRP A 388 -12.56 -2.12 3.93
N THR A 389 -12.92 -1.62 5.12
CA THR A 389 -13.60 -2.44 6.13
C THR A 389 -14.89 -3.05 5.57
N GLN A 390 -15.70 -2.26 4.85
CA GLN A 390 -16.91 -2.79 4.23
C GLN A 390 -16.60 -3.80 3.12
N GLY A 391 -15.64 -3.48 2.25
CA GLY A 391 -15.20 -4.37 1.17
C GLY A 391 -14.70 -5.72 1.68
N LEU A 392 -13.78 -5.72 2.63
CA LEU A 392 -13.24 -6.92 3.27
C LEU A 392 -14.32 -7.69 4.03
N ASN A 393 -15.27 -7.00 4.69
CA ASN A 393 -16.43 -7.66 5.29
C ASN A 393 -17.31 -8.37 4.24
N HIS A 394 -17.50 -7.77 3.07
CA HIS A 394 -18.23 -8.40 1.97
C HIS A 394 -17.49 -9.62 1.42
N LEU A 395 -16.16 -9.54 1.29
CA LEU A 395 -15.33 -10.68 0.88
C LEU A 395 -15.37 -11.81 1.91
N ALA A 396 -15.20 -11.49 3.20
CA ALA A 396 -15.27 -12.46 4.30
C ALA A 396 -16.64 -13.16 4.34
N ARG A 397 -17.74 -12.45 4.09
CA ARG A 397 -19.07 -13.08 3.94
C ARG A 397 -19.12 -14.06 2.78
N LYS A 398 -18.48 -13.77 1.63
CA LYS A 398 -18.41 -14.71 0.50
C LYS A 398 -17.60 -15.95 0.87
N VAL A 399 -16.47 -15.80 1.55
CA VAL A 399 -15.68 -16.93 2.08
C VAL A 399 -16.55 -17.81 2.99
N LEU A 400 -17.26 -17.22 3.96
CA LEU A 400 -18.14 -17.97 4.85
C LEU A 400 -19.31 -18.65 4.10
N GLN A 401 -19.87 -18.01 3.07
CA GLN A 401 -20.92 -18.61 2.24
C GLN A 401 -20.41 -19.81 1.45
N ILE A 402 -19.19 -19.75 0.92
CA ILE A 402 -18.55 -20.90 0.25
C ILE A 402 -18.35 -22.03 1.25
N ALA A 403 -17.76 -21.73 2.42
CA ALA A 403 -17.55 -22.69 3.49
C ALA A 403 -18.85 -23.36 3.93
N ALA A 404 -19.92 -22.58 4.14
CA ALA A 404 -21.23 -23.08 4.55
C ALA A 404 -21.90 -23.97 3.49
N LYS A 405 -21.77 -23.65 2.20
CA LYS A 405 -22.32 -24.46 1.11
C LYS A 405 -21.55 -25.77 0.89
N LYS A 406 -20.27 -25.79 1.24
CA LYS A 406 -19.38 -26.94 1.06
C LYS A 406 -19.16 -27.75 2.33
N GLY A 407 -19.61 -27.26 3.49
CA GLY A 407 -19.44 -27.92 4.79
C GLY A 407 -18.00 -27.87 5.32
N ILE A 408 -17.20 -26.88 4.88
CA ILE A 408 -15.79 -26.74 5.28
C ILE A 408 -15.73 -26.39 6.77
N GLU A 409 -14.90 -27.10 7.53
CA GLU A 409 -14.70 -26.95 8.98
C GLU A 409 -16.00 -26.95 9.81
N GLY A 410 -17.06 -27.60 9.31
CA GLY A 410 -18.35 -27.70 10.00
C GLY A 410 -19.15 -26.39 10.06
N ILE A 411 -18.78 -25.39 9.26
CA ILE A 411 -19.57 -24.16 9.13
C ILE A 411 -20.88 -24.47 8.43
N THR A 412 -22.00 -24.04 9.03
CA THR A 412 -23.35 -24.27 8.49
C THR A 412 -23.97 -22.98 7.94
N PRO A 413 -24.92 -23.06 6.98
CA PRO A 413 -25.60 -21.87 6.46
C PRO A 413 -26.31 -21.04 7.55
N GLU A 414 -26.80 -21.67 8.62
CA GLU A 414 -27.47 -20.97 9.71
C GLU A 414 -26.51 -20.07 10.50
N MET A 415 -25.28 -20.52 10.72
CA MET A 415 -24.23 -19.74 11.38
C MET A 415 -23.93 -18.45 10.59
N THR A 416 -23.96 -18.51 9.25
CA THR A 416 -23.59 -17.38 8.38
C THR A 416 -24.64 -16.26 8.28
N ARG A 417 -25.90 -16.49 8.66
CA ARG A 417 -27.00 -15.53 8.40
C ARG A 417 -26.93 -14.25 9.21
N ASN A 418 -26.46 -14.32 10.47
CA ASN A 418 -26.48 -13.20 11.41
C ASN A 418 -25.07 -12.75 11.83
N VAL A 419 -24.07 -13.05 11.01
CA VAL A 419 -22.68 -12.77 11.32
C VAL A 419 -22.41 -11.27 11.23
N ARG A 420 -21.86 -10.74 12.32
CA ARG A 420 -21.26 -9.41 12.35
C ARG A 420 -19.76 -9.58 12.26
N ILE A 421 -19.22 -9.14 11.14
CA ILE A 421 -17.79 -9.14 10.86
C ILE A 421 -17.32 -7.70 10.99
N TRP A 422 -16.21 -7.50 11.69
CA TRP A 422 -15.45 -6.26 11.65
C TRP A 422 -14.00 -6.58 11.31
N GLN A 423 -13.26 -5.55 10.92
CA GLN A 423 -11.87 -5.66 10.52
C GLN A 423 -11.00 -4.99 11.59
N GLU A 424 -10.00 -5.72 12.06
CA GLU A 424 -9.00 -5.20 12.98
C GLU A 424 -7.83 -4.64 12.18
N TRP A 425 -7.50 -3.38 12.46
CA TRP A 425 -6.48 -2.64 11.76
C TRP A 425 -5.37 -2.26 12.72
N ALA A 426 -4.12 -2.38 12.27
CA ALA A 426 -3.01 -1.83 13.02
C ALA A 426 -3.10 -0.28 13.11
N PRO A 427 -2.53 0.34 14.15
CA PRO A 427 -2.45 1.79 14.25
C PRO A 427 -1.83 2.42 12.98
N VAL A 428 -2.39 3.53 12.50
CA VAL A 428 -1.87 4.23 11.31
C VAL A 428 -0.46 4.78 11.55
N LEU A 429 -0.22 5.29 12.76
CA LEU A 429 1.07 5.84 13.16
C LEU A 429 1.67 4.97 14.27
N PRO A 430 3.01 4.90 14.32
CA PRO A 430 3.67 4.21 15.41
C PRO A 430 3.31 4.86 16.74
N ARG A 431 3.01 4.00 17.71
CA ARG A 431 2.79 4.43 19.08
C ARG A 431 4.12 4.49 19.80
N ASP A 432 4.21 5.42 20.74
CA ASP A 432 5.34 5.46 21.65
C ASP A 432 5.18 4.29 22.65
N HIS A 433 5.95 3.22 22.42
CA HIS A 433 5.91 2.01 23.25
C HIS A 433 6.18 2.32 24.71
N ASP A 434 7.09 3.26 25.02
CA ASP A 434 7.40 3.63 26.39
C ASP A 434 6.19 4.28 27.07
N MET A 435 5.46 5.13 26.35
CA MET A 435 4.22 5.72 26.87
C MET A 435 3.13 4.67 27.09
N GLU A 436 2.96 3.72 26.16
CA GLU A 436 1.95 2.65 26.26
C GLU A 436 2.25 1.68 27.41
N VAL A 437 3.50 1.24 27.56
CA VAL A 437 3.96 0.43 28.69
C VAL A 437 3.72 1.16 30.02
N ASN A 438 4.11 2.44 30.11
CA ASN A 438 3.90 3.23 31.32
C ASN A 438 2.41 3.38 31.66
N GLU A 439 1.55 3.60 30.66
CA GLU A 439 0.10 3.66 30.86
C GLU A 439 -0.46 2.33 31.38
N LEU A 440 -0.02 1.19 30.80
CA LEU A 440 -0.43 -0.14 31.22
C LEU A 440 0.03 -0.45 32.66
N ILE A 441 1.27 -0.11 33.02
CA ILE A 441 1.79 -0.25 34.38
C ILE A 441 0.96 0.57 35.37
N ILE A 442 0.62 1.82 35.04
CA ILE A 442 -0.21 2.68 35.90
C ILE A 442 -1.60 2.06 36.09
N ARG A 443 -2.23 1.60 35.00
CA ARG A 443 -3.56 0.96 35.06
C ARG A 443 -3.54 -0.35 35.84
N LEU A 444 -2.49 -1.16 35.68
CA LEU A 444 -2.29 -2.41 36.39
C LEU A 444 -2.11 -2.17 37.89
N ASN A 445 -1.23 -1.24 38.27
CA ASN A 445 -0.99 -0.85 39.66
C ASN A 445 -2.23 -0.23 40.33
N ALA A 446 -3.05 0.48 39.56
CA ALA A 446 -4.33 1.01 40.02
C ALA A 446 -5.44 -0.07 40.12
N GLY A 447 -5.17 -1.30 39.68
CA GLY A 447 -6.15 -2.39 39.66
C GLY A 447 -7.28 -2.20 38.64
N LEU A 448 -7.06 -1.38 37.61
CA LEU A 448 -8.06 -1.08 36.57
C LEU A 448 -8.09 -2.13 35.45
N ILE A 449 -7.01 -2.89 35.28
CA ILE A 449 -6.88 -3.96 34.30
C ILE A 449 -6.21 -5.19 34.92
N SER A 450 -6.47 -6.38 34.37
CA SER A 450 -5.75 -7.60 34.73
C SER A 450 -4.37 -7.66 34.04
N PRO A 451 -3.41 -8.43 34.59
CA PRO A 451 -2.14 -8.70 33.91
C PRO A 451 -2.32 -9.33 32.53
N GLU A 452 -3.29 -10.24 32.39
CA GLU A 452 -3.63 -10.91 31.13
C GLU A 452 -4.05 -9.89 30.05
N THR A 453 -4.99 -9.00 30.38
CA THR A 453 -5.40 -7.92 29.46
C THR A 453 -4.28 -6.93 29.19
N ALA A 454 -3.34 -6.74 30.11
CA ALA A 454 -2.17 -5.89 29.88
C ALA A 454 -1.21 -6.52 28.86
N LEU A 455 -0.96 -7.82 28.95
CA LEU A 455 -0.12 -8.56 28.00
C LEU A 455 -0.79 -8.69 26.62
N GLU A 456 -2.10 -8.93 26.56
CA GLU A 456 -2.86 -8.90 25.31
C GLU A 456 -2.76 -7.53 24.62
N ARG A 457 -2.82 -6.44 25.39
CA ARG A 457 -2.70 -5.08 24.84
C ARG A 457 -1.30 -4.71 24.38
N LEU A 458 -0.27 -5.31 24.94
CA LEU A 458 1.10 -5.14 24.47
C LEU A 458 1.29 -5.76 23.08
N GLY A 459 0.61 -6.87 22.78
CA GLY A 459 0.63 -7.48 21.44
C GLY A 459 1.95 -8.13 21.03
N ASP A 460 3.00 -8.03 21.85
CA ASP A 460 4.31 -8.63 21.58
C ASP A 460 4.35 -10.15 21.85
N ILE A 461 3.37 -10.66 22.59
CA ILE A 461 3.30 -12.05 23.03
C ILE A 461 2.19 -12.77 22.28
N ARG A 462 2.57 -13.79 21.49
CA ARG A 462 1.63 -14.57 20.66
C ARG A 462 0.64 -15.40 21.47
N ASP A 463 1.09 -15.96 22.60
CA ASP A 463 0.26 -16.78 23.48
C ASP A 463 0.31 -16.20 24.89
N THR A 464 -0.61 -15.29 25.16
CA THR A 464 -0.74 -14.62 26.45
C THR A 464 -0.99 -15.62 27.58
N GLN A 465 -1.69 -16.73 27.30
CA GLN A 465 -2.02 -17.72 28.31
C GLN A 465 -0.79 -18.50 28.76
N THR A 466 0.04 -18.92 27.81
CA THR A 466 1.32 -19.58 28.11
C THR A 466 2.26 -18.65 28.85
N GLU A 467 2.37 -17.39 28.43
CA GLU A 467 3.21 -16.42 29.11
C GLU A 467 2.73 -16.13 30.55
N MET A 468 1.42 -16.03 30.77
CA MET A 468 0.85 -15.90 32.11
C MET A 468 1.20 -17.08 33.02
N ASN A 469 1.27 -18.30 32.48
CA ASN A 469 1.71 -19.46 33.25
C ASN A 469 3.21 -19.36 33.59
N LEU A 470 4.05 -18.97 32.63
CA LEU A 470 5.49 -18.75 32.87
C LEU A 470 5.75 -17.66 33.91
N ILE A 471 4.97 -16.57 33.88
CA ILE A 471 5.05 -15.50 34.88
C ILE A 471 4.69 -16.02 36.27
N ARG A 472 3.65 -16.87 36.38
CA ARG A 472 3.29 -17.50 37.67
C ARG A 472 4.40 -18.41 38.18
N GLU A 473 4.93 -19.27 37.33
CA GLU A 473 6.04 -20.17 37.66
C GLU A 473 7.28 -19.37 38.10
N TRP A 474 7.57 -18.26 37.42
CA TRP A 474 8.67 -17.36 37.77
C TRP A 474 8.45 -16.65 39.11
N LEU A 475 7.23 -16.18 39.39
CA LEU A 475 6.89 -15.55 40.67
C LEU A 475 7.00 -16.56 41.83
N GLU A 476 6.53 -17.78 41.62
CA GLU A 476 6.67 -18.87 42.60
C GLU A 476 8.15 -19.18 42.85
N TYR A 477 8.95 -19.33 41.80
CA TYR A 477 10.39 -19.55 41.89
C TYR A 477 11.13 -18.41 42.62
N SER A 478 10.82 -17.16 42.27
CA SER A 478 11.39 -15.96 42.89
C SER A 478 10.99 -15.85 44.37
N SER A 479 9.76 -16.22 44.72
CA SER A 479 9.30 -16.26 46.11
C SER A 479 10.05 -17.32 46.93
N ALA A 480 10.36 -18.47 46.32
CA ALA A 480 11.12 -19.55 46.96
C ALA A 480 12.59 -19.16 47.20
N LEU A 481 13.22 -18.40 46.29
CA LEU A 481 14.57 -17.86 46.47
C LEU A 481 14.64 -16.76 47.54
N ASN A 482 13.59 -15.93 47.63
CA ASN A 482 13.51 -14.83 48.59
C ASN A 482 12.89 -15.26 49.93
N ALA A 483 12.48 -16.51 50.08
CA ALA A 483 12.06 -17.04 51.37
C ALA A 483 13.25 -16.91 52.34
N PRO A 484 13.09 -16.24 53.49
CA PRO A 484 14.17 -16.11 54.45
C PRO A 484 14.65 -17.51 54.80
N ALA A 485 15.95 -17.76 54.62
CA ALA A 485 16.56 -19.01 55.06
C ALA A 485 16.09 -19.26 56.49
N GLN A 486 15.32 -20.34 56.69
CA GLN A 486 14.91 -20.76 58.02
C GLN A 486 16.20 -21.02 58.78
N ASP A 487 16.62 -20.06 59.60
CA ASP A 487 17.82 -20.16 60.41
C ASP A 487 17.62 -21.38 61.34
N PRO A 488 18.31 -22.51 61.13
CA PRO A 488 18.07 -23.73 61.90
C PRO A 488 18.42 -23.56 63.39
N PHE A 489 19.00 -22.43 63.77
CA PHE A 489 19.51 -22.13 65.10
C PHE A 489 18.65 -21.15 65.91
N ALA A 490 17.50 -20.68 65.40
CA ALA A 490 16.59 -19.80 66.15
C ALA A 490 15.85 -20.49 67.33
N GLY A 491 16.14 -21.77 67.59
CA GLY A 491 15.49 -22.61 68.59
C GLY A 491 16.34 -23.02 69.81
N ALA A 492 17.46 -22.37 70.11
CA ALA A 492 18.22 -22.64 71.33
C ALA A 492 18.69 -21.32 72.00
N GLY A 493 17.91 -20.85 72.98
CA GLY A 493 18.30 -19.70 73.79
C GLY A 493 19.33 -20.05 74.87
N ALA A 494 20.26 -19.13 75.14
CA ALA A 494 20.66 -18.69 76.48
C ALA A 494 21.87 -17.74 76.43
N GLY A 495 21.68 -16.56 77.03
CA GLY A 495 22.65 -15.66 77.69
C GLY A 495 24.14 -15.69 77.34
N GLY A 496 24.66 -14.54 76.90
CA GLY A 496 26.09 -14.25 76.98
C GLY A 496 26.52 -13.03 76.17
N GLU A 497 26.72 -11.92 76.89
CA GLU A 497 27.66 -10.82 76.65
C GLU A 497 27.97 -10.28 75.23
N GLN A 498 27.87 -8.95 75.15
CA GLN A 498 28.33 -8.07 74.07
C GLN A 498 29.82 -8.25 73.75
N ALA A 499 30.16 -8.38 72.46
CA ALA A 499 31.36 -7.78 71.88
C ALA A 499 31.19 -7.65 70.36
N GLY A 500 31.49 -6.46 69.84
CA GLY A 500 31.13 -6.04 68.50
C GLY A 500 31.79 -6.80 67.36
N MET A 501 31.06 -6.90 66.24
CA MET A 501 31.65 -7.02 64.91
C MET A 501 30.74 -6.32 63.90
N THR A 502 31.25 -5.22 63.38
CA THR A 502 30.86 -4.54 62.14
C THR A 502 30.59 -5.56 61.03
N ARG A 503 29.37 -5.56 60.48
CA ARG A 503 29.08 -6.28 59.23
C ARG A 503 29.76 -5.56 58.06
N PRO A 504 30.49 -6.28 57.19
CA PRO A 504 31.09 -5.68 56.00
C PRO A 504 30.00 -5.29 55.00
N SER A 505 30.11 -4.06 54.48
CA SER A 505 29.33 -3.57 53.35
C SER A 505 29.59 -4.43 52.12
N ALA A 506 28.53 -4.93 51.49
CA ALA A 506 28.64 -5.60 50.19
C ALA A 506 29.25 -4.63 49.15
N PRO A 507 30.16 -5.12 48.27
CA PRO A 507 30.79 -4.28 47.27
C PRO A 507 29.77 -3.85 46.21
N LYS A 508 29.73 -2.53 45.94
CA LYS A 508 29.03 -1.97 44.77
C LYS A 508 29.71 -2.48 43.49
N PRO A 509 28.96 -2.93 42.47
CA PRO A 509 29.54 -3.24 41.18
C PRO A 509 30.02 -1.94 40.50
N THR A 510 31.32 -1.86 40.26
CA THR A 510 31.96 -0.85 39.41
C THR A 510 31.59 -1.14 37.96
N LEU A 511 30.90 -0.19 37.32
CA LEU A 511 30.84 -0.09 35.87
C LEU A 511 32.24 0.27 35.37
N THR A 512 32.87 -0.63 34.63
CA THR A 512 34.03 -0.30 33.79
C THR A 512 33.50 0.15 32.43
N GLU A 513 33.78 1.40 32.09
CA GLU A 513 33.80 1.94 30.73
C GLU A 513 34.91 1.25 29.90
N GLU A 514 34.79 1.34 28.57
CA GLU A 514 35.56 0.71 27.45
C GLU A 514 34.78 -0.45 26.80
N GLU A 515 34.31 -0.41 25.55
CA GLU A 515 34.58 0.43 24.36
C GLU A 515 33.29 0.84 23.63
#